data_AF-A0A7J2RCX1-F1
#
_entry.id   AF-A0A7J2RCX1-F1
#
_cell.length_a   1.000
_cell.length_b   1.000
_cell.length_c   1.000
_cell.angle_alpha   90.00
_cell.angle_beta   90.00
_cell.angle_gamma   90.00
#
_symmetry.space_group_name_H-M   'P 1'
#
loop_
_entity.id
_entity.type
_entity.pdbx_description
1 polymer ?
#
loop_
_entity_poly.entity_id
_entity_poly.type
_entity_poly.pdbx_seq_one_letter_code
_entity_poly.pdbx_strand_id
1 'polypeptide(L)'
;MNDLSDSKQGEVLGTFLFELAGIKVGLSVIDEDYKKKTERLKERKKEIERELDRLMEQIGVDSFKNEAGTASRKVNIFPNIKDFEQLVQFIAETGNYALLKKAVNSKPFRDIIEIGESVPGVDNYVDSKINFSVNPTFRDSFIKQGE
;
A
#
# COMPACT_ATOMS: atom_id res chain seq x y z
N MET A 1 -26.97 -22.71 17.51
CA MET A 1 -25.57 -22.79 17.04
C MET A 1 -25.50 -24.08 16.25
N ASN A 2 -25.74 -24.04 14.94
CA ASN A 2 -25.65 -25.25 14.12
C ASN A 2 -24.18 -25.59 14.00
N ASP A 3 -23.77 -26.70 14.62
CA ASP A 3 -22.43 -27.22 14.50
C ASP A 3 -22.26 -27.76 13.08
N LEU A 4 -21.77 -26.89 12.19
CA LEU A 4 -21.52 -27.23 10.79
C LEU A 4 -20.32 -28.16 10.64
N SER A 5 -19.54 -28.41 11.70
CA SER A 5 -18.27 -29.15 11.65
C SER A 5 -18.39 -30.57 11.07
N ASP A 6 -19.52 -31.25 11.34
CA ASP A 6 -19.80 -32.61 10.85
C ASP A 6 -20.70 -32.65 9.60
N SER A 7 -21.01 -31.48 9.02
CA SER A 7 -21.80 -31.40 7.79
C SER A 7 -20.89 -31.41 6.56
N LYS A 8 -21.38 -31.96 5.43
CA LYS A 8 -20.69 -31.85 4.12
C LYS A 8 -20.27 -30.42 3.78
N GLN A 9 -21.01 -29.41 4.25
CA GLN A 9 -20.67 -28.00 4.04
C GLN A 9 -19.51 -27.54 4.95
N GLY A 10 -19.41 -28.04 6.18
CA GLY A 10 -18.29 -27.76 7.08
C GLY A 10 -16.98 -28.38 6.63
N GLU A 11 -17.02 -29.60 6.09
CA GLU A 11 -15.83 -30.26 5.52
C GLU A 11 -15.25 -29.46 4.33
N VAL A 12 -16.12 -28.97 3.44
CA VAL A 12 -15.72 -28.13 2.31
C VAL A 12 -15.12 -26.80 2.78
N LEU A 13 -15.76 -26.13 3.75
CA LEU A 13 -15.22 -24.90 4.34
C LEU A 13 -13.89 -25.13 5.05
N GLY A 14 -13.75 -26.24 5.79
CA GLY A 14 -12.51 -26.63 6.46
C GLY A 14 -11.35 -26.81 5.48
N THR A 15 -11.62 -27.43 4.33
CA THR A 15 -10.64 -27.61 3.24
C THR A 15 -10.17 -26.26 2.70
N PHE A 16 -11.09 -25.34 2.39
CA PHE A 16 -10.74 -23.99 1.93
C PHE A 16 -9.96 -23.19 2.98
N LEU A 17 -10.31 -23.31 4.26
CA LEU A 17 -9.55 -22.64 5.33
C LEU A 17 -8.12 -23.19 5.44
N PHE A 18 -7.94 -24.51 5.30
CA PHE A 18 -6.62 -25.15 5.34
C PHE A 18 -5.76 -24.71 4.15
N GLU A 19 -6.32 -24.71 2.94
CA GLU A 19 -5.63 -24.23 1.74
C GLU A 19 -5.26 -22.74 1.86
N LEU A 20 -6.22 -21.90 2.27
CA LEU A 20 -5.98 -20.47 2.48
C LEU A 20 -4.91 -20.21 3.55
N ALA A 21 -4.86 -21.05 4.60
CA ALA A 21 -3.82 -21.00 5.61
C ALA A 21 -2.43 -21.28 5.01
N GLY A 22 -2.31 -22.38 4.25
CA GLY A 22 -1.07 -22.75 3.57
C GLY A 22 -0.58 -21.66 2.61
N ILE A 23 -1.48 -21.13 1.76
CA ILE A 23 -1.18 -20.03 0.84
C ILE A 23 -0.70 -18.78 1.61
N LYS A 24 -1.42 -18.38 2.67
CA LYS A 24 -1.05 -17.19 3.45
C LYS A 24 0.30 -17.34 4.16
N VAL A 25 0.62 -18.53 4.66
CA VAL A 25 1.94 -18.80 5.27
C VAL A 25 3.03 -18.79 4.20
N GLY A 26 2.82 -19.47 3.07
CA GLY A 26 3.78 -19.50 1.96
C GLY A 26 4.09 -18.11 1.41
N LEU A 27 3.07 -17.27 1.21
CA LEU A 27 3.24 -15.87 0.80
C LEU A 27 4.05 -15.08 1.84
N SER A 28 3.80 -15.25 3.14
CA SER A 28 4.56 -14.57 4.20
C SER A 28 6.04 -14.93 4.15
N VAL A 29 6.38 -16.20 3.93
CA VAL A 29 7.78 -16.66 3.84
C VAL A 29 8.48 -16.04 2.64
N ILE A 30 7.83 -16.06 1.47
CA ILE A 30 8.36 -15.46 0.23
C ILE A 30 8.52 -13.95 0.41
N ASP A 31 7.52 -13.27 0.97
CA ASP A 31 7.57 -11.83 1.22
C ASP A 31 8.71 -11.45 2.17
N GLU A 32 8.97 -12.25 3.21
CA GLU A 32 10.06 -12.01 4.15
C GLU A 32 11.45 -12.16 3.48
N ASP A 33 11.66 -13.19 2.67
CA ASP A 33 12.90 -13.36 1.90
C ASP A 33 13.08 -12.25 0.86
N TYR A 34 12.01 -11.93 0.11
CA TYR A 34 12.02 -10.87 -0.88
C TYR A 34 12.29 -9.51 -0.25
N LYS A 35 11.69 -9.20 0.90
CA LYS A 35 11.98 -7.98 1.68
C LYS A 35 13.46 -7.90 2.05
N LYS A 36 14.05 -8.97 2.61
CA LYS A 36 15.48 -8.97 2.97
C LYS A 36 16.39 -8.69 1.77
N LYS A 37 16.14 -9.36 0.64
CA LYS A 37 16.92 -9.16 -0.60
C LYS A 37 16.77 -7.75 -1.17
N THR A 38 15.55 -7.23 -1.17
CA THR A 38 15.26 -5.90 -1.74
C THR A 38 15.74 -4.76 -0.87
N GLU A 39 15.61 -4.82 0.45
CA GLU A 39 16.08 -3.75 1.34
C GLU A 39 17.59 -3.54 1.22
N ARG A 40 18.39 -4.61 1.17
CA ARG A 40 19.84 -4.51 0.93
C ARG A 40 20.18 -3.79 -0.37
N LEU A 41 19.48 -4.10 -1.46
CA LEU A 41 19.71 -3.47 -2.76
C LEU A 41 19.23 -2.00 -2.78
N LYS A 42 18.10 -1.70 -2.12
CA LYS A 42 17.58 -0.33 -1.99
C LYS A 42 18.53 0.56 -1.20
N GLU A 43 19.09 0.04 -0.10
CA GLU A 43 20.07 0.77 0.70
C GLU A 43 21.32 1.09 -0.11
N ARG A 44 21.90 0.08 -0.79
CA ARG A 44 23.09 0.30 -1.63
C ARG A 44 22.82 1.25 -2.79
N LYS A 45 21.66 1.12 -3.44
CA LYS A 45 21.23 2.05 -4.51
C LYS A 45 21.16 3.48 -3.98
N LYS A 46 20.51 3.69 -2.84
CA LYS A 46 20.36 5.02 -2.23
C LYS A 46 21.71 5.65 -1.85
N GLU A 47 22.65 4.83 -1.39
CA GLU A 47 24.02 5.27 -1.10
C GLU A 47 24.73 5.75 -2.37
N ILE A 48 24.75 4.92 -3.42
CA ILE A 48 25.36 5.27 -4.71
C ILE A 48 24.70 6.51 -5.33
N GLU A 49 23.37 6.61 -5.28
CA GLU A 49 22.63 7.77 -5.80
C GLU A 49 23.03 9.08 -5.09
N ARG A 50 23.27 9.04 -3.77
CA ARG A 50 23.74 10.21 -3.01
C ARG A 50 25.18 10.58 -3.35
N GLU A 51 26.06 9.59 -3.48
CA GLU A 51 27.45 9.84 -3.88
C GLU A 51 27.52 10.43 -5.29
N LEU A 52 26.73 9.88 -6.21
CA LEU A 52 26.63 10.37 -7.58
C LEU A 52 26.11 11.81 -7.61
N ASP A 53 25.06 12.13 -6.85
CA ASP A 53 24.51 13.49 -6.77
C ASP A 53 25.55 14.50 -6.23
N ARG A 54 26.31 14.13 -5.19
CA ARG A 54 27.41 14.96 -4.66
C ARG A 54 28.52 15.18 -5.68
N LEU A 55 28.92 14.13 -6.39
CA LEU A 55 29.96 14.22 -7.42
C LEU A 55 29.49 15.10 -8.58
N MET A 56 28.24 14.93 -9.04
CA MET A 56 27.63 15.77 -10.07
C MET A 56 27.58 17.25 -9.66
N GLU A 57 27.28 17.53 -8.38
CA GLU A 57 27.34 18.89 -7.83
C GLU A 57 28.77 19.45 -7.83
N GLN A 58 29.74 18.66 -7.38
CA GLN A 58 31.15 19.07 -7.30
C GLN A 58 31.74 19.39 -8.68
N ILE A 59 31.38 18.64 -9.72
CA ILE A 59 31.83 18.87 -11.09
C ILE A 59 30.93 19.85 -11.86
N GLY A 60 29.81 20.28 -11.27
CA GLY A 60 28.90 21.27 -11.84
C GLY A 60 28.12 20.79 -13.07
N VAL A 61 27.71 19.52 -13.11
CA VAL A 61 26.92 18.96 -14.23
C VAL A 61 25.53 18.51 -13.78
N ASP A 62 24.51 18.81 -14.60
CA ASP A 62 23.13 18.35 -14.36
C ASP A 62 22.82 16.98 -14.97
N SER A 63 23.68 16.48 -15.86
CA SER A 63 23.55 15.14 -16.44
C SER A 63 24.91 14.53 -16.83
N PHE A 64 25.01 13.21 -16.69
CA PHE A 64 26.17 12.42 -17.07
C PHE A 64 25.73 11.11 -17.74
N LYS A 65 26.37 10.71 -18.83
CA LYS A 65 26.04 9.50 -19.61
C LYS A 65 27.28 8.66 -19.88
N ASN A 66 27.14 7.35 -19.76
CA ASN A 66 28.14 6.36 -20.16
C ASN A 66 27.46 5.13 -20.81
N GLU A 67 28.22 4.04 -20.99
CA GLU A 67 27.71 2.78 -21.55
C GLU A 67 26.64 2.10 -20.67
N ALA A 68 26.68 2.30 -19.34
CA ALA A 68 25.74 1.70 -18.41
C ALA A 68 24.41 2.47 -18.31
N GLY A 69 24.39 3.78 -18.60
CA GLY A 69 23.17 4.56 -18.56
C GLY A 69 23.37 6.08 -18.53
N THR A 70 22.33 6.79 -18.11
CA THR A 70 22.33 8.26 -17.95
C THR A 70 21.81 8.63 -16.57
N ALA A 71 22.57 9.44 -15.85
CA ALA A 71 22.15 10.11 -14.63
C ALA A 71 21.77 11.55 -14.96
N SER A 72 20.67 12.03 -14.41
CA SER A 72 20.24 13.43 -14.55
C SER A 72 19.59 13.90 -13.25
N ARG A 73 19.89 15.13 -12.84
CA ARG A 73 19.29 15.74 -11.66
C ARG A 73 17.93 16.31 -12.03
N LYS A 74 16.88 15.89 -11.30
CA LYS A 74 15.52 16.43 -11.45
C LYS A 74 15.06 17.05 -10.14
N VAL A 75 14.79 18.35 -10.16
CA VAL A 75 14.15 19.04 -9.02
C VAL A 75 12.64 18.90 -9.16
N ASN A 76 12.02 18.18 -8.23
CA ASN A 76 10.57 18.11 -8.14
C ASN A 76 10.12 19.03 -6.99
N ILE A 77 9.21 19.96 -7.29
CA ILE A 77 8.57 20.81 -6.29
C ILE A 77 7.26 20.14 -5.92
N PHE A 78 7.12 19.74 -4.65
CA PHE A 78 5.88 19.18 -4.12
C PHE A 78 5.16 20.24 -3.28
N PRO A 79 3.82 20.32 -3.35
CA PRO A 79 3.05 21.23 -2.51
C PRO A 79 3.14 20.80 -1.04
N ASN A 80 3.28 21.77 -0.14
CA ASN A 80 3.15 21.57 1.31
C ASN A 80 2.10 22.55 1.84
N ILE A 81 1.04 22.04 2.46
CA ILE A 81 -0.07 22.84 2.97
C ILE A 81 0.33 23.37 4.36
N LYS A 82 0.47 24.68 4.50
CA LYS A 82 0.76 25.34 5.79
C LYS A 82 -0.49 25.77 6.53
N ASP A 83 -1.52 26.16 5.78
CA ASP A 83 -2.82 26.63 6.26
C ASP A 83 -3.87 26.12 5.27
N PHE A 84 -4.80 25.30 5.75
CA PHE A 84 -5.77 24.63 4.89
C PHE A 84 -6.97 25.54 4.60
N GLU A 85 -7.37 26.35 5.57
CA GLU A 85 -8.48 27.29 5.49
C GLU A 85 -8.19 28.36 4.42
N GLN A 86 -6.98 28.93 4.41
CA GLN A 86 -6.55 29.87 3.37
C GLN A 86 -6.53 29.23 1.98
N LEU A 87 -6.11 27.97 1.87
CA LEU A 87 -6.10 27.25 0.59
C LEU A 87 -7.53 27.05 0.06
N VAL A 88 -8.47 26.64 0.92
CA VAL A 88 -9.87 26.43 0.55
C VAL A 88 -10.51 27.75 0.14
N GLN A 89 -10.26 28.83 0.87
CA GLN A 89 -10.75 30.17 0.52
C GLN A 89 -10.23 30.59 -0.86
N PHE A 90 -8.93 30.47 -1.10
CA PHE A 90 -8.34 30.77 -2.41
C PHE A 90 -8.97 29.95 -3.55
N ILE A 91 -9.20 28.65 -3.34
CA ILE A 91 -9.84 27.78 -4.34
C ILE A 91 -11.27 28.23 -4.62
N ALA A 92 -12.03 28.58 -3.59
CA ALA A 92 -13.41 29.05 -3.73
C ALA A 92 -13.49 30.39 -4.47
N GLU A 93 -12.60 31.33 -4.17
CA GLU A 93 -12.55 32.65 -4.80
C GLU A 93 -12.09 32.59 -6.27
N THR A 94 -11.13 31.72 -6.57
CA THR A 94 -10.54 31.62 -7.92
C THR A 94 -11.19 30.58 -8.82
N GLY A 95 -12.01 29.68 -8.27
CA GLY A 95 -12.60 28.56 -8.98
C GLY A 95 -11.59 27.46 -9.37
N ASN A 96 -10.36 27.48 -8.84
CA ASN A 96 -9.29 26.55 -9.19
C ASN A 96 -9.42 25.17 -8.52
N TYR A 97 -10.57 24.51 -8.71
CA TYR A 97 -10.84 23.19 -8.13
C TYR A 97 -9.93 22.07 -8.65
N ALA A 98 -9.14 22.32 -9.70
CA ALA A 98 -8.08 21.41 -10.18
C ALA A 98 -6.96 21.19 -9.15
N LEU A 99 -6.81 22.09 -8.16
CA LEU A 99 -5.88 21.91 -7.04
C LEU A 99 -6.35 20.82 -6.05
N LEU A 100 -7.63 20.45 -6.09
CA LEU A 100 -8.19 19.40 -5.24
C LEU A 100 -8.11 18.04 -5.91
N LYS A 101 -7.86 17.01 -5.11
CA LYS A 101 -8.06 15.62 -5.54
C LYS A 101 -9.55 15.32 -5.57
N LYS A 102 -10.04 14.72 -6.66
CA LYS A 102 -11.40 14.16 -6.76
C LYS A 102 -11.53 12.88 -5.93
N ALA A 103 -11.59 13.02 -4.62
CA ALA A 103 -11.77 11.91 -3.69
C ALA A 103 -12.55 12.36 -2.45
N VAL A 104 -13.47 11.51 -2.01
CA VAL A 104 -14.17 11.68 -0.75
C VAL A 104 -13.36 10.99 0.36
N ASN A 105 -13.27 11.63 1.52
CA ASN A 105 -12.65 10.97 2.67
C ASN A 105 -13.53 9.81 3.14
N SER A 106 -13.00 8.59 3.04
CA SER A 106 -13.80 7.38 3.27
C SER A 106 -14.27 7.23 4.72
N LYS A 107 -13.56 7.76 5.72
CA LYS A 107 -13.97 7.61 7.11
C LYS A 107 -15.23 8.44 7.42
N PRO A 108 -15.23 9.78 7.27
CA PRO A 108 -16.43 10.58 7.48
C PRO A 108 -17.60 10.13 6.60
N PHE A 109 -17.32 9.71 5.35
CA PHE A 109 -18.36 9.16 4.48
C PHE A 109 -19.04 7.94 5.10
N ARG A 110 -18.28 6.95 5.59
CA ARG A 110 -18.85 5.78 6.28
C ARG A 110 -19.63 6.18 7.52
N ASP A 111 -19.09 7.10 8.32
CA ASP A 111 -19.74 7.57 9.56
C ASP A 111 -21.14 8.19 9.23
N ILE A 112 -21.29 8.89 8.09
CA ILE A 112 -22.57 9.43 7.58
C ILE A 112 -23.52 8.31 7.12
N ILE A 113 -23.02 7.32 6.37
CA ILE A 113 -23.86 6.21 5.89
C ILE A 113 -24.33 5.33 7.07
N GLU A 114 -23.50 5.14 8.09
CA GLU A 114 -23.82 4.34 9.28
C GLU A 114 -24.97 4.93 10.12
N ILE A 115 -25.12 6.26 10.13
CA ILE A 115 -26.26 6.94 10.76
C ILE A 115 -27.51 7.01 9.86
N GLY A 116 -27.45 6.42 8.66
CA GLY A 116 -28.56 6.35 7.71
C GLY A 116 -28.71 7.58 6.81
N GLU A 117 -27.73 8.47 6.80
CA GLU A 117 -27.71 9.65 5.93
C GLU A 117 -27.05 9.35 4.56
N SER A 118 -27.14 10.29 3.63
CA SER A 118 -26.54 10.17 2.29
C SER A 118 -25.70 11.40 1.96
N VAL A 119 -24.65 11.20 1.14
CA VAL A 119 -23.80 12.28 0.65
C VAL A 119 -24.16 12.60 -0.79
N PRO A 120 -24.68 13.80 -1.12
CA PRO A 120 -25.05 14.15 -2.48
C PRO A 120 -23.89 14.00 -3.47
N GLY A 121 -24.17 13.42 -4.64
CA GLY A 121 -23.18 13.23 -5.71
C GLY A 121 -22.18 12.10 -5.47
N VAL A 122 -22.42 11.21 -4.49
CA VAL A 122 -21.58 10.06 -4.17
C VAL A 122 -22.44 8.80 -4.04
N ASP A 123 -22.19 7.80 -4.88
CA ASP A 123 -22.87 6.51 -4.80
C ASP A 123 -22.17 5.55 -3.82
N ASN A 124 -22.96 4.68 -3.19
CA ASN A 124 -22.45 3.63 -2.31
C ASN A 124 -21.92 2.46 -3.14
N TYR A 125 -20.67 2.05 -2.89
CA TYR A 125 -20.11 0.80 -3.38
C TYR A 125 -19.78 -0.12 -2.20
N VAL A 126 -20.42 -1.29 -2.15
CA VAL A 126 -20.24 -2.28 -1.07
C VAL A 126 -19.37 -3.43 -1.60
N ASP A 127 -18.17 -3.56 -1.02
CA ASP A 127 -17.26 -4.67 -1.27
C ASP A 127 -17.16 -5.53 0.00
N SER A 128 -17.56 -6.80 -0.08
CA SER A 128 -17.47 -7.74 1.03
C SER A 128 -16.14 -8.50 0.97
N LYS A 129 -15.27 -8.26 1.95
CA LYS A 129 -14.01 -8.99 2.11
C LYS A 129 -14.10 -9.99 3.26
N ILE A 130 -13.59 -11.19 3.03
CA ILE A 130 -13.39 -12.18 4.08
C ILE A 130 -12.12 -11.82 4.85
N ASN A 131 -12.24 -11.67 6.17
CA ASN A 131 -11.07 -11.54 7.03
C ASN A 131 -10.65 -12.93 7.54
N PHE A 132 -9.38 -13.29 7.35
CA PHE A 132 -8.86 -14.61 7.70
C PHE A 132 -7.53 -14.48 8.45
N SER A 133 -7.43 -15.13 9.61
CA SER A 133 -6.23 -15.19 10.45
C SER A 133 -5.74 -16.63 10.57
N VAL A 134 -4.44 -16.85 10.42
CA VAL A 134 -3.82 -18.16 10.59
C VAL A 134 -3.44 -18.36 12.06
N ASN A 135 -3.76 -19.53 12.61
CA ASN A 135 -3.34 -19.91 13.96
C ASN A 135 -1.81 -20.14 14.02
N PRO A 136 -1.09 -19.62 15.04
CA PRO A 136 0.35 -19.82 15.20
C PRO A 136 0.80 -21.28 15.10
N THR A 137 0.08 -22.23 15.71
CA THR A 137 0.44 -23.65 15.69
C THR A 137 0.47 -24.22 14.28
N PHE A 138 -0.49 -23.83 13.43
CA PHE A 138 -0.54 -24.26 12.03
C PHE A 138 0.63 -23.67 11.23
N ARG A 139 0.94 -22.39 11.46
CA ARG A 139 2.06 -21.71 10.81
C ARG A 139 3.38 -22.42 11.10
N ASP A 140 3.64 -22.74 12.36
CA ASP A 140 4.88 -23.40 12.78
C ASP A 140 5.00 -24.82 12.19
N SER A 141 3.89 -25.58 12.16
CA SER A 141 3.89 -26.91 11.54
C SER A 141 4.11 -26.85 10.03
N PHE A 142 3.51 -25.86 9.35
CA PHE A 142 3.62 -25.70 7.90
C PHE A 142 5.03 -25.32 7.47
N ILE A 143 5.69 -24.41 8.19
CA ILE A 143 7.07 -24.01 7.90
C ILE A 143 8.03 -25.21 8.08
N LYS A 144 7.90 -25.98 9.18
CA LYS A 144 8.75 -27.15 9.44
C LYS A 144 8.61 -28.29 8.42
N GLN A 145 7.48 -28.37 7.71
CA GLN A 145 7.25 -29.37 6.67
C GLN A 145 7.83 -28.96 5.31
N GLY A 146 8.17 -27.68 5.12
CA GLY A 146 8.71 -27.12 3.87
C GLY A 146 10.20 -26.77 3.90
N GLU A 147 10.88 -26.93 5.04
CA GLU A 147 12.34 -26.95 5.18
C GLU A 147 12.89 -28.37 4.94
#